data_AF-A0A5C8RQ92-F1
#
_entry.id   AF-A0A5C8RQ92-F1
#
_cell.length_a   1.000
_cell.length_b   1.000
_cell.length_c   1.000
_cell.angle_alpha   90.00
_cell.angle_beta   90.00
_cell.angle_gamma   90.00
#
_symmetry.space_group_name_H-M   'P 1'
#
loop_
_entity.id
_entity.type
_entity.pdbx_description
1 polymer ?
#
loop_
_entity_poly.entity_id
_entity_poly.type
_entity_poly.pdbx_seq_one_letter_code
_entity_poly.pdbx_strand_id
1 'polypeptide(L)' 'MTNLSSVDSEELFQFYRERGNAENFIKERKAGFFGDKTDSPTMIKNEVRMMMGCLAYNLYLFLK' A
#
# COMPACT_ATOMS: atom_id res chain seq x y z
N MET A 1 -5.23 -10.87 17.08
CA MET A 1 -4.34 -12.00 17.45
C MET A 1 -2.99 -11.73 16.83
N THR A 2 -1.91 -11.70 17.61
CA THR A 2 -0.54 -11.42 17.15
C THR A 2 0.38 -12.57 17.54
N ASN A 3 1.32 -12.95 16.68
CA ASN A 3 2.34 -13.98 16.98
C ASN A 3 3.58 -13.38 17.65
N LEU A 4 3.56 -12.08 17.98
CA LEU A 4 4.62 -11.40 18.72
C LEU A 4 4.43 -11.69 20.21
N SER A 5 5.18 -12.66 20.74
CA SER A 5 5.05 -13.14 22.13
C SER A 5 5.82 -12.31 23.15
N SER A 6 6.69 -11.40 22.72
CA SER A 6 7.63 -10.66 23.57
C SER A 6 7.56 -9.13 23.40
N VAL A 7 6.45 -8.61 22.87
CA VAL A 7 6.25 -7.17 22.62
C VAL A 7 5.31 -6.62 23.69
N ASP A 8 5.65 -5.46 24.24
CA ASP A 8 4.82 -4.81 25.24
C ASP A 8 3.44 -4.43 24.66
N SER A 9 2.43 -4.38 25.52
CA SER A 9 1.06 -4.08 25.08
C SER A 9 0.96 -2.69 24.45
N GLU A 10 1.67 -1.69 24.98
CA GLU A 10 1.70 -0.33 24.44
C GLU A 10 2.32 -0.30 23.04
N GLU A 11 3.47 -0.98 22.86
CA GLU A 11 4.13 -1.10 21.55
C GLU A 11 3.24 -1.80 20.53
N LEU A 12 2.47 -2.80 20.95
CA LEU A 12 1.54 -3.50 20.08
C LEU A 12 0.40 -2.59 19.60
N PHE A 13 -0.12 -1.73 20.48
CA PHE A 13 -1.15 -0.76 20.12
C PHE A 13 -0.61 0.34 19.19
N GLN A 14 0.63 0.81 19.42
CA GLN A 14 1.28 1.76 18.52
C GLN A 14 1.54 1.14 17.14
N PHE A 15 2.04 -0.10 17.09
CA PHE A 15 2.21 -0.82 15.83
C PHE A 15 0.89 -1.01 15.08
N TYR A 16 -0.20 -1.36 15.78
CA TYR A 16 -1.50 -1.50 15.13
C TYR A 16 -2.04 -0.17 14.59
N ARG A 17 -1.71 0.97 15.23
CA ARG A 17 -2.09 2.31 14.78
C ARG A 17 -1.49 2.66 13.42
N GLU A 18 -0.27 2.19 13.13
CA GLU A 18 0.40 2.37 11.83
C GLU A 18 -0.38 1.76 10.64
N ARG A 19 -1.35 0.89 10.90
CA ARG A 19 -2.28 0.39 9.85
C ARG A 19 -2.99 1.54 9.13
N GLY A 20 -3.31 2.63 9.82
CA GLY A 20 -3.94 3.81 9.21
C GLY A 20 -3.04 4.47 8.15
N ASN A 21 -1.72 4.46 8.37
CA ASN A 21 -0.75 4.98 7.42
C ASN A 21 -0.70 4.13 6.14
N ALA A 22 -0.83 2.80 6.26
CA ALA A 22 -0.94 1.92 5.11
C ALA A 22 -2.17 2.24 4.23
N GLU A 23 -3.31 2.56 4.83
CA GLU A 23 -4.51 2.97 4.09
C GLU A 23 -4.30 4.32 3.37
N ASN A 24 -3.62 5.27 4.01
CA ASN A 24 -3.28 6.55 3.39
C ASN A 24 -2.38 6.35 2.16
N PHE A 25 -1.35 5.49 2.24
CA PHE A 25 -0.51 5.17 1.10
C PHE A 25 -1.29 4.51 -0.05
N ILE A 26 -2.25 3.64 0.26
CA ILE A 26 -3.12 3.03 -0.75
C ILE A 26 -4.02 4.08 -1.42
N LYS A 27 -4.59 5.01 -0.64
CA LYS A 27 -5.43 6.09 -1.16
C LYS A 27 -4.64 7.04 -2.06
N GLU A 28 -3.45 7.46 -1.63
CA GLU A 28 -2.57 8.33 -2.41
C GLU A 28 -2.16 7.66 -3.73
N ARG A 29 -1.78 6.38 -3.69
CA ARG A 29 -1.45 5.61 -4.91
C ARG A 29 -2.64 5.48 -5.86
N LYS A 30 -3.85 5.22 -5.36
CA LYS A 30 -5.05 5.12 -6.22
C LYS A 30 -5.33 6.47 -6.90
N ALA A 31 -5.31 7.56 -6.13
CA ALA A 31 -5.59 8.90 -6.64
C ALA A 31 -4.50 9.43 -7.60
N GLY A 32 -3.22 9.24 -7.26
CA GLY A 32 -2.09 9.83 -7.99
C GLY A 32 -1.44 8.95 -9.05
N PHE A 33 -1.59 7.63 -8.95
CA PHE A 33 -0.88 6.65 -9.81
C PHE A 33 -1.81 5.61 -10.44
N PHE A 34 -3.12 5.91 -10.50
CA PHE A 34 -4.11 5.09 -11.18
C PHE A 34 -4.16 3.63 -10.69
N GLY A 35 -3.90 3.42 -9.40
CA GLY A 35 -3.87 2.09 -8.79
C GLY A 35 -5.22 1.34 -8.78
N ASP A 36 -6.29 1.96 -9.27
CA ASP A 36 -7.64 1.43 -9.42
C ASP A 36 -8.08 1.26 -10.88
N LYS A 37 -7.25 1.62 -11.87
CA LYS A 37 -7.62 1.49 -13.30
C LYS A 37 -7.53 0.05 -13.79
N THR A 38 -8.68 -0.62 -13.83
CA THR A 38 -8.87 -1.98 -14.37
C THR A 38 -9.80 -2.01 -15.58
N ASP A 39 -9.54 -1.15 -16.57
CA ASP A 39 -10.37 -0.98 -17.77
C ASP A 39 -10.10 -2.02 -18.88
N SER A 40 -9.06 -2.85 -18.76
CA SER A 40 -8.73 -3.82 -19.80
C SER A 40 -9.53 -5.13 -19.62
N PRO A 41 -9.95 -5.78 -20.72
CA PRO A 41 -10.67 -7.05 -20.69
C PRO A 41 -9.79 -8.22 -20.22
N THR A 42 -8.47 -8.10 -20.28
CA THR A 42 -7.53 -9.13 -19.83
C THR A 42 -6.96 -8.80 -18.46
N MET A 43 -7.02 -9.76 -17.54
CA MET A 43 -6.47 -9.63 -16.17
C MET A 43 -4.98 -9.26 -16.15
N ILE A 44 -4.17 -9.90 -17.00
CA ILE A 44 -2.71 -9.65 -17.10
C ILE A 44 -2.40 -8.17 -17.36
N LYS A 45 -3.16 -7.52 -18.25
CA LYS A 45 -2.93 -6.10 -18.58
C LYS A 45 -3.24 -5.18 -17.39
N ASN A 46 -4.29 -5.51 -16.63
CA ASN A 46 -4.65 -4.76 -15.41
C ASN A 46 -3.59 -4.96 -14.33
N GLU A 47 -3.07 -6.18 -14.18
CA GLU A 47 -2.01 -6.51 -13.23
C GLU A 47 -0.71 -5.76 -13.54
N VAL A 48 -0.27 -5.76 -14.80
CA VAL A 48 0.93 -5.01 -15.22
C VAL A 48 0.76 -3.52 -14.96
N ARG A 49 -0.42 -2.95 -15.26
CA ARG A 49 -0.69 -1.53 -14.97
C ARG A 49 -0.61 -1.22 -13.48
N MET A 50 -1.18 -2.09 -12.64
CA MET A 50 -1.09 -1.95 -11.19
C MET A 50 0.37 -2.01 -10.72
N MET A 51 1.16 -2.96 -11.20
CA MET A 51 2.58 -3.10 -10.84
C MET A 51 3.39 -1.87 -11.24
N MET A 52 3.16 -1.32 -12.43
CA MET A 52 3.80 -0.08 -12.89
C MET A 52 3.42 1.12 -12.01
N GLY A 53 2.14 1.24 -11.62
CA GLY A 53 1.68 2.27 -10.69
C GLY A 53 2.32 2.14 -9.31
N CYS A 54 2.49 0.91 -8.80
CA CYS A 54 3.22 0.64 -7.56
C CYS A 54 4.69 1.05 -7.64
N LEU A 55 5.38 0.69 -8.73
CA LEU A 55 6.79 1.04 -8.93
C LEU A 55 6.99 2.57 -8.98
N ALA A 56 6.16 3.26 -9.76
CA ALA A 56 6.21 4.71 -9.88
C ALA A 56 5.94 5.42 -8.54
N TYR A 57 4.97 4.94 -7.77
CA TYR A 57 4.68 5.48 -6.44
C TYR A 57 5.83 5.25 -5.45
N ASN A 58 6.45 4.07 -5.47
CA ASN A 58 7.61 3.78 -4.63
C ASN A 58 8.81 4.68 -4.98
N LEU A 59 9.05 4.94 -6.27
CA LEU A 59 10.08 5.88 -6.70
C LEU A 59 9.78 7.30 -6.25
N TYR A 60 8.52 7.75 -6.34
CA TYR A 60 8.11 9.05 -5.81
C TYR A 60 8.34 9.15 -4.30
N LEU A 61 7.94 8.15 -3.51
CA LEU A 61 8.20 8.13 -2.08
C LEU A 61 9.70 8.13 -1.73
N PHE A 62 10.53 7.47 -2.55
CA PHE A 62 11.98 7.43 -2.35
C PHE A 62 12.67 8.77 -2.64
N LEU A 63 12.14 9.55 -3.61
CA LEU A 63 12.70 10.84 -4.02
C LEU A 63 12.13 12.03 -3.25
N LYS A 64 11.04 11.81 -2.51
CA LYS A 64 10.36 12.81 -1.67
C LYS A 64 11.07 12.99 -0.34
#